data_AF-A0A0F7RVS3-F1
#
_entry.id   AF-A0A0F7RVS3-F1
#
_cell.length_a   1.000
_cell.length_b   1.000
_cell.length_c   1.000
_cell.angle_alpha   90.00
_cell.angle_beta   90.00
_cell.angle_gamma   90.00
#
_symmetry.space_group_name_H-M   'P 1'
#
loop_
_entity.id
_entity.type
_entity.pdbx_description
1 polymer ?
#
loop_
_entity_poly.entity_id
_entity_poly.type
_entity_poly.pdbx_seq_one_letter_code
_entity_poly.pdbx_strand_id
1 'polypeptide(L)'
;NVTAYPPSLTAEEKQVRRLRDFANAQGDKKGDNQSDEDDEIETIPRVEKRCVAVLEAKGVETLCSIATAGPPPSSSKDTTEADNASWKVNPSKSVRRACGDALLALLTKQDRIMRGKAVQQGALKAVLALSAPVLHKLHPSDLAKQQSNSTPNRLFARSSGSSVAADVTPEDLVPLQGLAKLLISLNPSLLFPSSQGLSSVASVVCTLLLCQAASRLQKFEALLALTNLASLSPEVCTKIAIFSLDPATSNAEGAHDASKTISSTSVLAQACEQLLMEDHAMVRRAWIELLANLLQVEPVFDYFVSTR
;
A
#
# COMPACT_ATOMS: atom_id res chain seq x y z
N ASN A 1 -7.57 0.85 -18.49
CA ASN A 1 -8.37 1.61 -19.49
C ASN A 1 -9.81 1.78 -19.05
N VAL A 2 -10.63 0.72 -18.93
CA VAL A 2 -12.05 0.85 -18.55
C VAL A 2 -12.27 1.54 -17.19
N THR A 3 -11.42 1.24 -16.21
CA THR A 3 -11.49 1.76 -14.83
C THR A 3 -10.54 2.93 -14.56
N ALA A 4 -9.83 3.42 -15.57
CA ALA A 4 -8.83 4.48 -15.36
C ALA A 4 -9.52 5.79 -14.98
N TYR A 5 -9.12 6.37 -13.85
CA TYR A 5 -9.53 7.72 -13.46
C TYR A 5 -8.63 8.75 -14.13
N PRO A 6 -9.15 9.94 -14.49
CA PRO A 6 -8.34 11.01 -15.02
C PRO A 6 -7.33 11.49 -13.97
N PRO A 7 -6.13 11.95 -14.38
CA PRO A 7 -5.14 12.47 -13.45
C PRO A 7 -5.68 13.70 -12.70
N SER A 8 -5.41 13.77 -11.39
CA SER A 8 -5.75 14.94 -10.58
C SER A 8 -4.82 16.10 -10.92
N LEU A 9 -5.30 17.05 -11.72
CA LEU A 9 -4.53 18.24 -12.10
C LEU A 9 -4.49 19.27 -10.96
N THR A 10 -3.32 19.85 -10.72
CA THR A 10 -3.15 21.01 -9.83
C THR A 10 -3.91 22.24 -10.35
N ALA A 11 -4.09 23.27 -9.52
CA ALA A 11 -4.76 24.50 -9.95
C ALA A 11 -4.05 25.16 -11.14
N GLU A 12 -2.72 25.15 -11.11
CA GLU A 12 -1.86 25.65 -12.18
C GLU A 12 -1.96 24.79 -13.44
N GLU A 13 -1.91 23.46 -13.31
CA GLU A 13 -2.08 22.55 -14.44
C GLU A 13 -3.47 22.65 -15.06
N LYS A 14 -4.51 22.86 -14.25
CA LYS A 14 -5.87 23.14 -14.74
C LYS A 14 -5.91 24.44 -15.52
N GLN A 15 -5.20 25.48 -15.07
CA GLN A 15 -5.12 26.75 -15.77
C GLN A 15 -4.32 26.61 -17.07
N VAL A 16 -3.18 25.92 -17.05
CA VAL A 16 -2.38 25.63 -18.26
C VAL A 16 -3.18 24.81 -19.26
N ARG A 17 -3.92 23.79 -18.80
CA ARG A 17 -4.82 23.00 -19.66
C ARG A 17 -5.89 23.88 -20.28
N ARG A 18 -6.60 24.68 -19.49
CA ARG A 18 -7.57 25.66 -20.01
C ARG A 18 -6.95 26.61 -21.03
N LEU A 19 -5.75 27.16 -20.77
CA LEU A 19 -5.08 28.05 -21.73
C LEU A 19 -4.72 27.32 -23.04
N ARG A 20 -4.30 26.05 -22.97
CA ARG A 20 -4.08 25.23 -24.17
C ARG A 20 -5.38 25.01 -24.92
N ASP A 21 -6.46 24.69 -24.22
CA ASP A 21 -7.77 24.46 -24.82
C ASP A 21 -8.29 25.73 -25.50
N PHE A 22 -8.13 26.91 -24.86
CA PHE A 22 -8.45 28.21 -25.47
C PHE A 22 -7.58 28.53 -26.70
N ALA A 23 -6.29 28.20 -26.68
CA ALA A 23 -5.39 28.42 -27.81
C ALA A 23 -5.74 27.51 -29.00
N ASN A 24 -6.08 26.25 -28.73
CA ASN A 24 -6.51 25.28 -29.74
C ASN A 24 -7.87 25.67 -30.34
N ALA A 25 -8.81 26.14 -29.51
CA ALA A 25 -10.12 26.62 -29.96
C ALA A 25 -10.06 27.88 -30.83
N GLN A 26 -8.99 28.69 -30.73
CA GLN A 26 -8.75 29.83 -31.64
C GLN A 26 -8.10 29.41 -32.97
N GLY A 27 -7.50 28.22 -33.05
CA GLY A 27 -6.84 27.69 -34.24
C GLY A 27 -7.76 26.93 -35.20
N ASP A 28 -8.79 26.25 -34.69
CA ASP A 28 -9.61 25.33 -35.49
C ASP A 28 -10.97 25.92 -35.90
N LYS A 29 -11.00 26.49 -37.11
CA LYS A 29 -12.20 26.55 -37.95
C LYS A 29 -12.19 25.43 -38.99
N LYS A 30 -12.12 24.16 -38.57
CA LYS A 30 -12.61 23.01 -39.36
C LYS A 30 -12.43 21.69 -38.60
N GLY A 31 -13.54 21.16 -38.09
CA GLY A 31 -13.79 19.73 -37.94
C GLY A 31 -13.00 19.02 -36.85
N ASP A 32 -13.46 19.12 -35.62
CA ASP A 32 -13.15 18.10 -34.62
C ASP A 32 -14.30 17.95 -33.62
N ASN A 33 -15.16 16.95 -33.84
CA ASN A 33 -16.17 16.52 -32.87
C ASN A 33 -15.60 15.48 -31.89
N GLN A 34 -14.33 15.11 -32.01
CA GLN A 34 -13.76 13.94 -31.35
C GLN A 34 -13.12 14.28 -30.00
N SER A 35 -12.53 15.47 -29.86
CA SER A 35 -11.94 15.96 -28.60
C SER A 35 -12.97 16.23 -27.50
N ASP A 36 -14.13 16.81 -27.84
CA ASP A 36 -15.19 17.11 -26.87
C ASP A 36 -15.89 15.83 -26.34
N GLU A 37 -16.02 14.77 -27.16
CA GLU A 37 -16.63 13.50 -26.73
C GLU A 37 -15.71 12.68 -25.81
N ASP A 38 -14.40 12.62 -26.10
CA ASP A 38 -13.43 11.92 -25.27
C ASP A 38 -13.27 12.56 -23.88
N ASP A 39 -13.24 13.90 -23.82
CA ASP A 39 -13.21 14.65 -22.55
C ASP A 39 -14.47 14.41 -21.70
N GLU A 40 -15.62 14.19 -22.34
CA GLU A 40 -16.87 13.89 -21.64
C GLU A 40 -16.87 12.45 -21.09
N ILE A 41 -16.26 11.48 -21.79
CA ILE A 41 -16.16 10.05 -21.40
C ILE A 41 -15.19 9.83 -20.24
N GLU A 42 -14.15 10.66 -20.11
CA GLU A 42 -13.15 10.59 -19.04
C GLU A 42 -13.55 11.30 -17.73
N THR A 43 -14.78 11.83 -17.66
CA THR A 43 -15.29 12.44 -16.43
C THR A 43 -15.38 11.42 -15.28
N ILE A 44 -15.04 11.87 -14.05
CA ILE A 44 -15.06 11.03 -12.83
C ILE A 44 -16.38 10.27 -12.67
N PRO A 45 -17.57 10.88 -12.82
CA PRO A 45 -18.84 10.15 -12.67
C PRO A 45 -19.04 9.04 -13.72
N ARG A 46 -18.51 9.21 -14.93
CA ARG A 46 -18.59 8.16 -15.97
C ARG A 46 -17.63 7.02 -15.69
N VAL A 47 -16.40 7.32 -15.22
CA VAL A 47 -15.45 6.29 -14.74
C VAL A 47 -16.07 5.48 -13.61
N GLU A 48 -16.71 6.14 -12.63
CA GLU A 48 -17.38 5.46 -11.53
C GLU A 48 -18.48 4.50 -12.01
N LYS A 49 -19.32 4.93 -12.96
CA LYS A 49 -20.34 4.05 -13.57
C LYS A 49 -19.72 2.81 -14.21
N ARG A 50 -18.59 2.97 -14.93
CA ARG A 50 -17.87 1.83 -15.52
C ARG A 50 -17.28 0.91 -14.44
N CYS A 51 -16.70 1.46 -13.38
CA CYS A 51 -16.19 0.68 -12.24
C CYS A 51 -17.30 -0.14 -11.58
N VAL A 52 -18.49 0.45 -11.40
CA VAL A 52 -19.67 -0.29 -10.90
C VAL A 52 -20.04 -1.42 -11.85
N ALA A 53 -20.11 -1.16 -13.16
CA ALA A 53 -20.44 -2.19 -14.15
C ALA A 53 -19.42 -3.35 -14.15
N VAL A 54 -18.12 -3.05 -14.01
CA VAL A 54 -17.06 -4.08 -13.88
C VAL A 54 -17.26 -4.91 -12.61
N LEU A 55 -17.62 -4.28 -11.49
CA LEU A 55 -17.87 -4.99 -10.24
C LEU A 55 -19.13 -5.87 -10.31
N GLU A 56 -20.20 -5.39 -10.96
CA GLU A 56 -21.41 -6.19 -11.21
C GLU A 56 -21.13 -7.39 -12.12
N ALA A 57 -20.25 -7.22 -13.12
CA ALA A 57 -19.81 -8.27 -14.02
C ALA A 57 -18.74 -9.22 -13.42
N LYS A 58 -18.57 -9.23 -12.09
CA LYS A 58 -17.59 -10.06 -11.37
C LYS A 58 -16.13 -9.85 -11.80
N GLY A 59 -15.79 -8.64 -12.26
CA GLY A 59 -14.45 -8.31 -12.73
C GLY A 59 -13.36 -8.54 -11.69
N VAL A 60 -13.67 -8.38 -10.39
CA VAL A 60 -12.70 -8.63 -9.31
C VAL A 60 -12.35 -10.12 -9.18
N GLU A 61 -13.29 -11.03 -9.41
CA GLU A 61 -13.02 -12.48 -9.40
C GLU A 61 -11.99 -12.85 -10.49
N THR A 62 -12.14 -12.24 -11.67
CA THR A 62 -11.20 -12.38 -12.79
C THR A 62 -9.83 -11.78 -12.44
N LEU A 63 -9.78 -10.57 -11.88
CA LEU A 63 -8.54 -9.93 -11.46
C LEU A 63 -7.83 -10.75 -10.37
N CYS A 64 -8.56 -11.32 -9.41
CA CYS A 64 -8.00 -12.20 -8.38
C CYS A 64 -7.41 -13.47 -9.00
N SER A 65 -8.11 -14.08 -9.95
CA SER A 65 -7.61 -15.25 -10.69
C SER A 65 -6.31 -14.93 -11.42
N ILE A 66 -6.23 -13.78 -12.11
CA ILE A 66 -5.02 -13.35 -12.83
C ILE A 66 -3.89 -13.01 -11.86
N ALA A 67 -4.17 -12.27 -10.78
CA ALA A 67 -3.20 -11.85 -9.78
C ALA A 67 -2.54 -13.05 -9.08
N THR A 68 -3.30 -14.13 -8.89
CA THR A 68 -2.83 -15.36 -8.23
C THR A 68 -2.44 -16.47 -9.22
N ALA A 69 -2.48 -16.20 -10.53
CA ALA A 69 -2.05 -17.14 -11.56
C ALA A 69 -0.52 -17.21 -11.62
N GLY A 70 0.07 -18.10 -10.84
CA GLY A 70 1.51 -18.38 -10.88
C GLY A 70 1.82 -19.83 -10.50
N PRO A 71 2.96 -20.38 -10.96
CA PRO A 71 3.43 -21.67 -10.47
C PRO A 71 3.64 -21.58 -8.95
N PRO A 72 3.39 -22.66 -8.19
CA PRO A 72 3.89 -22.71 -6.82
C PRO A 72 5.41 -22.49 -6.85
N PRO A 73 5.98 -21.76 -5.88
CA PRO A 73 7.41 -21.55 -5.82
C PRO A 73 8.09 -22.91 -5.64
N SER A 74 8.79 -23.32 -6.70
CA SER A 74 9.58 -24.56 -6.85
C SER A 74 8.99 -25.83 -6.21
N SER A 75 8.37 -26.67 -7.03
CA SER A 75 8.58 -28.12 -6.90
C SER A 75 9.99 -28.44 -7.41
N SER A 76 11.00 -28.24 -6.57
CA SER A 76 12.21 -29.07 -6.67
C SER A 76 11.78 -30.51 -6.40
N LYS A 77 12.28 -31.46 -7.19
CA LYS A 77 11.82 -32.85 -7.25
C LYS A 77 12.09 -33.68 -5.98
N ASP A 78 12.66 -33.10 -4.94
CA ASP A 78 13.03 -33.76 -3.68
C ASP A 78 12.76 -32.83 -2.50
N THR A 79 11.55 -32.85 -1.97
CA THR A 79 11.25 -32.61 -0.54
C THR A 79 9.79 -32.97 -0.28
N THR A 80 9.59 -34.15 0.27
CA THR A 80 8.42 -34.47 1.09
C THR A 80 8.50 -33.62 2.34
N GLU A 81 7.84 -32.46 2.37
CA GLU A 81 7.21 -31.86 3.56
C GLU A 81 6.60 -30.49 3.22
N ALA A 82 5.44 -30.25 3.80
CA ALA A 82 4.51 -29.21 3.39
C ALA A 82 4.84 -27.85 4.02
N ASP A 83 5.82 -27.13 3.47
CA ASP A 83 6.04 -25.71 3.81
C ASP A 83 5.06 -24.80 3.03
N ASN A 84 3.82 -24.80 3.53
CA ASN A 84 2.67 -24.05 3.06
C ASN A 84 2.72 -22.57 3.49
N ALA A 85 3.38 -21.66 2.76
CA ALA A 85 3.13 -20.22 2.96
C ALA A 85 3.55 -19.27 1.83
N SER A 86 4.02 -19.75 0.68
CA SER A 86 4.50 -18.83 -0.34
C SER A 86 3.37 -18.44 -1.31
N TRP A 87 3.02 -17.15 -1.30
CA TRP A 87 1.91 -16.58 -2.06
C TRP A 87 2.07 -16.85 -3.56
N LYS A 88 1.13 -17.61 -4.14
CA LYS A 88 1.03 -17.73 -5.59
C LYS A 88 0.66 -16.36 -6.16
N VAL A 89 1.56 -15.78 -6.93
CA VAL A 89 1.38 -14.48 -7.56
C VAL A 89 1.80 -14.56 -9.02
N ASN A 90 1.15 -13.77 -9.87
CA ASN A 90 1.46 -13.71 -11.29
C ASN A 90 2.95 -13.41 -11.51
N PRO A 91 3.70 -14.17 -12.34
CA PRO A 91 5.13 -13.95 -12.53
C PRO A 91 5.45 -12.64 -13.25
N SER A 92 4.54 -12.12 -14.08
CA SER A 92 4.77 -10.91 -14.87
C SER A 92 4.56 -9.64 -14.06
N LYS A 93 5.61 -8.81 -13.93
CA LYS A 93 5.56 -7.50 -13.23
C LYS A 93 4.52 -6.58 -13.85
N SER A 94 4.45 -6.51 -15.18
CA SER A 94 3.52 -5.65 -15.90
C SER A 94 2.06 -6.07 -15.70
N VAL A 95 1.79 -7.39 -15.68
CA VAL A 95 0.44 -7.90 -15.39
C VAL A 95 0.05 -7.61 -13.94
N ARG A 96 0.97 -7.81 -12.98
CA ARG A 96 0.74 -7.46 -11.58
C ARG A 96 0.39 -5.98 -11.40
N ARG A 97 1.12 -5.08 -12.06
CA ARG A 97 0.84 -3.64 -12.02
C ARG A 97 -0.54 -3.32 -12.60
N ALA A 98 -0.84 -3.79 -13.80
CA ALA A 98 -2.15 -3.58 -14.42
C ALA A 98 -3.30 -4.11 -13.54
N CYS A 99 -3.12 -5.27 -12.89
CA CYS A 99 -4.11 -5.80 -11.94
C CYS A 99 -4.21 -4.94 -10.68
N GLY A 100 -3.08 -4.48 -10.13
CA GLY A 100 -3.02 -3.58 -8.99
C GLY A 100 -3.75 -2.26 -9.26
N ASP A 101 -3.47 -1.63 -10.40
CA ASP A 101 -4.10 -0.36 -10.81
C ASP A 101 -5.60 -0.53 -11.03
N ALA A 102 -6.01 -1.61 -11.70
CA ALA A 102 -7.42 -1.92 -11.91
C ALA A 102 -8.15 -2.17 -10.59
N LEU A 103 -7.55 -2.94 -9.67
CA LEU A 103 -8.10 -3.17 -8.33
C LEU A 103 -8.17 -1.88 -7.52
N LEU A 104 -7.12 -1.07 -7.51
CA LEU A 104 -7.11 0.21 -6.81
C LEU A 104 -8.24 1.11 -7.33
N ALA A 105 -8.39 1.22 -8.65
CA ALA A 105 -9.45 2.01 -9.26
C ALA A 105 -10.87 1.56 -8.84
N LEU A 106 -11.12 0.25 -8.79
CA LEU A 106 -12.39 -0.31 -8.31
C LEU A 106 -12.64 0.00 -6.83
N LEU A 107 -11.58 0.17 -6.04
CA LEU A 107 -11.63 0.51 -4.63
C LEU A 107 -11.58 2.03 -4.35
N THR A 108 -11.28 2.86 -5.36
CA THR A 108 -11.06 4.30 -5.21
C THR A 108 -12.28 5.00 -4.62
N LYS A 109 -13.47 4.72 -5.15
CA LYS A 109 -14.72 5.26 -4.62
C LYS A 109 -14.90 4.81 -3.17
N GLN A 110 -15.12 5.78 -2.28
CA GLN A 110 -15.29 5.53 -0.84
C GLN A 110 -16.70 5.06 -0.52
N ASP A 111 -17.05 3.89 -1.08
CA ASP A 111 -18.33 3.23 -0.86
C ASP A 111 -18.10 1.90 -0.14
N ARG A 112 -18.60 1.81 1.09
CA ARG A 112 -18.50 0.61 1.93
C ARG A 112 -19.18 -0.61 1.29
N ILE A 113 -20.30 -0.42 0.61
CA ILE A 113 -21.06 -1.52 -0.02
C ILE A 113 -20.26 -2.09 -1.19
N MET A 114 -19.75 -1.21 -2.06
CA MET A 114 -18.92 -1.64 -3.19
C MET A 114 -17.63 -2.32 -2.73
N ARG A 115 -16.93 -1.75 -1.74
CA ARG A 115 -15.71 -2.36 -1.18
C ARG A 115 -16.00 -3.72 -0.54
N GLY A 116 -17.13 -3.86 0.17
CA GLY A 116 -17.58 -5.13 0.73
C GLY A 116 -17.84 -6.19 -0.35
N LYS A 117 -18.51 -5.81 -1.44
CA LYS A 117 -18.73 -6.68 -2.60
C LYS A 117 -17.42 -7.06 -3.30
N ALA A 118 -16.49 -6.13 -3.45
CA ALA A 118 -15.17 -6.42 -4.00
C ALA A 118 -14.40 -7.44 -3.14
N VAL A 119 -14.47 -7.33 -1.80
CA VAL A 119 -13.89 -8.33 -0.89
C VAL A 119 -14.53 -9.71 -1.07
N GLN A 120 -15.86 -9.78 -1.19
CA GLN A 120 -16.57 -11.05 -1.47
C GLN A 120 -16.11 -11.69 -2.78
N GLN A 121 -15.73 -10.88 -3.78
CA GLN A 121 -15.16 -11.33 -5.06
C GLN A 121 -13.65 -11.64 -5.01
N GLY A 122 -13.01 -11.56 -3.84
CA GLY A 122 -11.60 -11.91 -3.65
C GLY A 122 -10.61 -10.74 -3.72
N ALA A 123 -11.06 -9.48 -3.68
CA ALA A 123 -10.16 -8.32 -3.70
C ALA A 123 -9.07 -8.38 -2.62
N LEU A 124 -9.43 -8.79 -1.39
CA LEU A 124 -8.48 -8.88 -0.29
C LEU A 124 -7.33 -9.87 -0.60
N LYS A 125 -7.68 -11.05 -1.11
CA LYS A 125 -6.70 -12.08 -1.52
C LYS A 125 -5.81 -11.58 -2.64
N ALA A 126 -6.40 -10.95 -3.66
CA ALA A 126 -5.67 -10.41 -4.80
C ALA A 126 -4.67 -9.34 -4.37
N VAL A 127 -5.11 -8.40 -3.53
CA VAL A 127 -4.27 -7.33 -3.00
C VAL A 127 -3.09 -7.88 -2.19
N LEU A 128 -3.34 -8.79 -1.25
CA LEU A 128 -2.27 -9.40 -0.44
C LEU A 128 -1.26 -10.15 -1.31
N ALA A 129 -1.73 -10.91 -2.30
CA ALA A 129 -0.86 -11.62 -3.23
C ALA A 129 0.00 -10.65 -4.06
N LEU A 130 -0.58 -9.55 -4.56
CA LEU A 130 0.13 -8.53 -5.33
C LEU A 130 1.12 -7.71 -4.49
N SER A 131 0.86 -7.54 -3.18
CA SER A 131 1.77 -6.86 -2.25
C SER A 131 3.00 -7.72 -1.89
N ALA A 132 2.88 -9.05 -1.91
CA ALA A 132 3.93 -9.96 -1.42
C ALA A 132 5.32 -9.73 -2.06
N PRO A 133 5.47 -9.56 -3.40
CA PRO A 133 6.77 -9.30 -4.00
C PRO A 133 7.43 -8.00 -3.54
N VAL A 134 6.64 -6.95 -3.29
CA VAL A 134 7.16 -5.67 -2.78
C VAL A 134 7.56 -5.80 -1.32
N LEU A 135 6.76 -6.50 -0.52
CA LEU A 135 7.06 -6.74 0.90
C LEU A 135 8.36 -7.54 1.05
N HIS A 136 8.60 -8.55 0.21
CA HIS A 136 9.85 -9.30 0.22
C HIS A 136 11.07 -8.46 -0.19
N LYS A 137 10.89 -7.46 -1.06
CA LYS A 137 11.97 -6.52 -1.41
C LYS A 137 12.30 -5.57 -0.26
N LEU A 138 11.27 -5.11 0.45
CA LEU A 138 11.42 -4.16 1.56
C LEU A 138 11.91 -4.85 2.83
N HIS A 139 11.48 -6.09 3.07
CA HIS A 139 11.92 -6.95 4.18
C HIS A 139 12.55 -8.23 3.61
N PRO A 140 13.81 -8.20 3.14
CA PRO A 140 14.48 -9.43 2.76
C PRO A 140 14.68 -10.28 4.02
N SER A 141 13.85 -11.31 4.18
CA SER A 141 14.02 -12.30 5.25
C SER A 141 15.44 -12.86 5.21
N ASP A 142 16.07 -13.08 6.37
CA ASP A 142 17.46 -13.56 6.51
C ASP A 142 17.75 -14.89 5.77
N LEU A 143 16.72 -15.62 5.34
CA LEU A 143 16.83 -16.82 4.50
C LEU A 143 17.54 -16.56 3.15
N ALA A 144 17.53 -15.33 2.63
CA ALA A 144 18.23 -14.99 1.39
C ALA A 144 19.77 -14.88 1.57
N LYS A 145 20.29 -14.81 2.81
CA LYS A 145 21.74 -14.76 3.05
C LYS A 145 22.42 -16.13 2.90
N GLN A 146 21.67 -17.24 2.81
CA GLN A 146 22.25 -18.58 2.68
C GLN A 146 22.32 -19.12 1.24
N GLN A 147 21.77 -18.43 0.23
CA GLN A 147 21.79 -18.89 -1.17
C GLN A 147 22.63 -18.03 -2.13
N SER A 148 23.37 -17.03 -1.65
CA SER A 148 24.25 -16.20 -2.50
C SER A 148 25.63 -16.82 -2.77
N ASN A 149 25.72 -18.15 -2.95
CA ASN A 149 26.95 -18.84 -3.38
C ASN A 149 26.92 -19.37 -4.82
N SER A 150 25.89 -19.08 -5.61
CA SER A 150 25.95 -19.28 -7.07
C SER A 150 26.19 -17.95 -7.77
N THR A 151 27.44 -17.72 -8.14
CA THR A 151 27.87 -16.65 -9.04
C THR A 151 27.08 -16.66 -10.36
N PRO A 152 26.58 -15.51 -10.83
CA PRO A 152 26.51 -15.24 -12.25
C PRO A 152 27.57 -14.21 -12.60
N ASN A 153 28.45 -14.61 -13.49
CA ASN A 153 29.49 -13.82 -14.13
C ASN A 153 28.96 -12.44 -14.58
N ARG A 154 29.23 -11.37 -13.82
CA ARG A 154 28.90 -9.97 -14.16
C ARG A 154 30.16 -9.21 -14.53
N LEU A 155 30.64 -9.43 -15.76
CA LEU A 155 31.87 -8.82 -16.31
C LEU A 155 31.76 -7.30 -16.62
N PHE A 156 30.63 -6.63 -16.29
CA PHE A 156 30.44 -5.18 -16.50
C PHE A 156 29.70 -4.46 -15.36
N ALA A 157 29.62 -5.02 -14.15
CA ALA A 157 28.99 -4.33 -13.03
C ALA A 157 29.92 -3.23 -12.48
N ARG A 158 29.81 -2.01 -13.03
CA ARG A 158 30.32 -0.81 -12.37
C ARG A 158 29.70 -0.73 -10.97
N SER A 159 30.57 -0.60 -9.98
CA SER A 159 30.25 -0.34 -8.58
C SER A 159 29.29 0.84 -8.44
N SER A 160 28.06 0.54 -8.04
CA SER A 160 27.21 1.50 -7.35
C SER A 160 26.62 0.74 -6.18
N GLY A 161 26.94 1.18 -4.95
CA GLY A 161 26.29 0.71 -3.73
C GLY A 161 24.84 1.15 -3.72
N SER A 162 24.02 0.55 -4.59
CA SER A 162 22.59 0.83 -4.70
C SER A 162 21.89 0.09 -3.57
N SER A 163 21.41 0.85 -2.58
CA SER A 163 20.51 0.33 -1.57
C SER A 163 19.31 -0.36 -2.24
N VAL A 164 18.85 -1.49 -1.68
CA VAL A 164 17.69 -2.26 -2.17
C VAL A 164 16.42 -1.39 -2.25
N ALA A 165 16.37 -0.29 -1.49
CA ALA A 165 15.31 0.71 -1.52
C ALA A 165 15.22 1.52 -2.83
N ALA A 166 16.26 1.56 -3.67
CA ALA A 166 16.30 2.36 -4.89
C ALA A 166 15.45 1.82 -6.06
N ASP A 167 14.88 0.60 -5.96
CA ASP A 167 14.10 -0.05 -7.04
C ASP A 167 12.58 -0.12 -6.75
N VAL A 168 12.10 0.43 -5.63
CA VAL A 168 10.66 0.46 -5.32
C VAL A 168 10.08 1.80 -5.77
N THR A 169 9.07 1.74 -6.65
CA THR A 169 8.35 2.91 -7.14
C THR A 169 6.98 3.03 -6.46
N PRO A 170 6.35 4.22 -6.41
CA PRO A 170 5.00 4.38 -5.88
C PRO A 170 3.95 3.50 -6.58
N GLU A 171 4.16 3.18 -7.86
CA GLU A 171 3.32 2.24 -8.63
C GLU A 171 3.39 0.81 -8.07
N ASP A 172 4.56 0.39 -7.56
CA ASP A 172 4.71 -0.93 -6.96
C ASP A 172 3.98 -1.02 -5.60
N LEU A 173 3.64 0.11 -4.99
CA LEU A 173 2.93 0.22 -3.71
C LEU A 173 1.40 0.29 -3.86
N VAL A 174 0.89 0.42 -5.08
CA VAL A 174 -0.55 0.49 -5.40
C VAL A 174 -1.38 -0.62 -4.74
N PRO A 175 -0.94 -1.90 -4.70
CA PRO A 175 -1.68 -2.93 -3.98
C PRO A 175 -1.81 -2.64 -2.47
N LEU A 176 -0.75 -2.16 -1.82
CA LEU A 176 -0.83 -1.77 -0.40
C LEU A 176 -1.78 -0.60 -0.18
N GLN A 177 -1.84 0.34 -1.12
CA GLN A 177 -2.83 1.41 -1.09
C GLN A 177 -4.27 0.88 -1.17
N GLY A 178 -4.51 -0.11 -2.06
CA GLY A 178 -5.79 -0.81 -2.13
C GLY A 178 -6.16 -1.49 -0.81
N LEU A 179 -5.19 -2.11 -0.12
CA LEU A 179 -5.38 -2.68 1.21
C LEU A 179 -5.77 -1.62 2.23
N ALA A 180 -5.07 -0.47 2.25
CA ALA A 180 -5.39 0.63 3.14
C ALA A 180 -6.83 1.12 2.92
N LYS A 181 -7.27 1.31 1.68
CA LYS A 181 -8.66 1.68 1.36
C LYS A 181 -9.69 0.67 1.88
N LEU A 182 -9.41 -0.63 1.80
CA LEU A 182 -10.30 -1.65 2.39
C LEU A 182 -10.40 -1.49 3.91
N LEU A 183 -9.27 -1.34 4.59
CA LEU A 183 -9.18 -1.19 6.05
C LEU A 183 -9.78 0.13 6.56
N ILE A 184 -9.82 1.17 5.73
CA ILE A 184 -10.49 2.44 6.07
C ILE A 184 -12.01 2.26 6.17
N SER A 185 -12.62 1.44 5.31
CA SER A 185 -14.09 1.39 5.16
C SER A 185 -14.75 0.13 5.69
N LEU A 186 -13.98 -0.96 5.85
CA LEU A 186 -14.48 -2.23 6.34
C LEU A 186 -13.88 -2.50 7.71
N ASN A 187 -14.65 -3.14 8.60
CA ASN A 187 -14.15 -3.54 9.91
C ASN A 187 -13.00 -4.55 9.73
N PRO A 188 -11.76 -4.25 10.19
CA PRO A 188 -10.63 -5.14 9.97
C PRO A 188 -10.80 -6.52 10.62
N SER A 189 -11.54 -6.62 11.72
CA SER A 189 -11.82 -7.92 12.37
C SER A 189 -12.66 -8.86 11.50
N LEU A 190 -13.43 -8.33 10.55
CA LEU A 190 -14.16 -9.15 9.57
C LEU A 190 -13.24 -9.64 8.43
N LEU A 191 -12.20 -8.88 8.10
CA LEU A 191 -11.23 -9.22 7.06
C LEU A 191 -10.14 -10.15 7.58
N PHE A 192 -9.75 -9.96 8.84
CA PHE A 192 -8.68 -10.67 9.54
C PHE A 192 -9.20 -11.11 10.92
N PRO A 193 -9.82 -12.29 11.02
CA PRO A 193 -10.47 -12.74 12.26
C PRO A 193 -9.50 -13.17 13.35
N SER A 194 -8.22 -13.42 13.04
CA SER A 194 -7.21 -13.79 14.03
C SER A 194 -6.41 -12.58 14.52
N SER A 195 -6.04 -12.55 15.81
CA SER A 195 -5.16 -11.51 16.37
C SER A 195 -3.85 -11.42 15.58
N GLN A 196 -3.24 -12.57 15.29
CA GLN A 196 -2.03 -12.64 14.46
C GLN A 196 -2.24 -12.05 13.05
N GLY A 197 -3.41 -12.24 12.46
CA GLY A 197 -3.77 -11.65 11.17
C GLY A 197 -3.83 -10.13 11.23
N LEU A 198 -4.47 -9.57 12.27
CA LEU A 198 -4.51 -8.13 12.54
C LEU A 198 -3.11 -7.55 12.77
N SER A 199 -2.28 -8.22 13.56
CA SER A 199 -0.90 -7.83 13.81
C SER A 199 -0.03 -7.92 12.55
N SER A 200 -0.31 -8.88 11.66
CA SER A 200 0.44 -9.02 10.41
C SER A 200 0.05 -7.94 9.39
N VAL A 201 -1.26 -7.68 9.24
CA VAL A 201 -1.72 -6.63 8.34
C VAL A 201 -1.32 -5.24 8.83
N ALA A 202 -1.27 -5.01 10.14
CA ALA A 202 -0.74 -3.77 10.72
C ALA A 202 0.70 -3.50 10.26
N SER A 203 1.59 -4.51 10.35
CA SER A 203 2.96 -4.39 9.83
C SER A 203 3.00 -4.08 8.33
N VAL A 204 2.14 -4.71 7.53
CA VAL A 204 2.04 -4.43 6.09
C VAL A 204 1.66 -2.97 5.81
N VAL A 205 0.71 -2.41 6.56
CA VAL A 205 0.30 -1.01 6.39
C VAL A 205 1.35 -0.04 6.95
N CYS A 206 2.03 -0.39 8.05
CA CYS A 206 3.19 0.38 8.53
C CYS A 206 4.31 0.42 7.50
N THR A 207 4.57 -0.67 6.78
CA THR A 207 5.52 -0.67 5.65
C THR A 207 5.13 0.35 4.58
N LEU A 208 3.85 0.46 4.23
CA LEU A 208 3.39 1.50 3.29
C LEU A 208 3.64 2.91 3.84
N LEU A 209 3.35 3.15 5.12
CA LEU A 209 3.51 4.45 5.77
C LEU A 209 4.97 4.92 5.78
N LEU A 210 5.89 4.02 6.20
CA LEU A 210 7.30 4.34 6.39
C LEU A 210 8.12 4.27 5.08
N CYS A 211 7.59 3.67 4.02
CA CYS A 211 8.30 3.56 2.75
C CYS A 211 8.55 4.95 2.15
N GLN A 212 9.82 5.23 1.81
CA GLN A 212 10.23 6.51 1.22
C GLN A 212 9.64 6.73 -0.18
N ALA A 213 9.41 5.65 -0.94
CA ALA A 213 8.80 5.71 -2.27
C ALA A 213 7.28 5.97 -2.23
N ALA A 214 6.64 5.89 -1.06
CA ALA A 214 5.21 6.11 -0.94
C ALA A 214 4.84 7.58 -1.16
N SER A 215 3.87 7.81 -2.03
CA SER A 215 3.29 9.13 -2.25
C SER A 215 2.58 9.64 -0.98
N ARG A 216 2.40 10.97 -0.89
CA ARG A 216 1.65 11.58 0.22
C ARG A 216 0.24 10.99 0.37
N LEU A 217 -0.45 10.73 -0.74
CA LEU A 217 -1.78 10.11 -0.70
C LEU A 217 -1.72 8.69 -0.13
N GLN A 218 -0.74 7.88 -0.53
CA GLN A 218 -0.54 6.54 0.01
C GLN A 218 -0.28 6.55 1.52
N LYS A 219 0.57 7.47 2.00
CA LYS A 219 0.84 7.66 3.43
C LYS A 219 -0.41 8.13 4.18
N PHE A 220 -1.16 9.08 3.63
CA PHE A 220 -2.41 9.55 4.22
C PHE A 220 -3.42 8.41 4.39
N GLU A 221 -3.60 7.55 3.38
CA GLU A 221 -4.50 6.41 3.46
C GLU A 221 -3.98 5.33 4.41
N ALA A 222 -2.65 5.12 4.48
CA ALA A 222 -2.04 4.25 5.47
C ALA A 222 -2.33 4.73 6.91
N LEU A 223 -2.26 6.05 7.18
CA LEU A 223 -2.56 6.62 8.49
C LEU A 223 -4.01 6.37 8.90
N LEU A 224 -4.97 6.59 8.00
CA LEU A 224 -6.39 6.32 8.28
C LEU A 224 -6.64 4.83 8.53
N ALA A 225 -6.01 3.94 7.76
CA ALA A 225 -6.09 2.50 7.97
C ALA A 225 -5.46 2.05 9.30
N LEU A 226 -4.30 2.60 9.65
CA LEU A 226 -3.62 2.30 10.93
C LEU A 226 -4.40 2.84 12.12
N THR A 227 -5.06 3.99 11.99
CA THR A 227 -5.94 4.53 13.03
C THR A 227 -7.08 3.55 13.32
N ASN A 228 -7.69 2.98 12.28
CA ASN A 228 -8.71 1.94 12.41
C ASN A 228 -8.19 0.63 13.00
N LEU A 229 -6.93 0.26 12.75
CA LEU A 229 -6.32 -0.95 13.31
C LEU A 229 -5.91 -0.78 14.78
N ALA A 230 -5.32 0.37 15.11
CA ALA A 230 -4.85 0.69 16.45
C ALA A 230 -5.99 0.73 17.48
N SER A 231 -7.23 1.04 17.05
CA SER A 231 -8.41 1.06 17.92
C SER A 231 -8.97 -0.32 18.27
N LEU A 232 -8.47 -1.41 17.67
CA LEU A 232 -9.03 -2.75 17.86
C LEU A 232 -8.50 -3.47 19.10
N SER A 233 -7.20 -3.36 19.39
CA SER A 233 -6.60 -4.03 20.54
C SER A 233 -5.28 -3.38 20.96
N PRO A 234 -4.92 -3.46 22.26
CA PRO A 234 -3.62 -3.00 22.75
C PRO A 234 -2.43 -3.67 22.05
N GLU A 235 -2.53 -4.96 21.71
CA GLU A 235 -1.45 -5.71 21.04
C GLU A 235 -1.14 -5.15 19.65
N VAL A 236 -2.17 -4.90 18.85
CA VAL A 236 -2.03 -4.30 17.51
C VAL A 236 -1.50 -2.87 17.64
N CYS A 237 -2.01 -2.11 18.60
CA CYS A 237 -1.58 -0.75 18.89
C CYS A 237 -0.07 -0.67 19.24
N THR A 238 0.38 -1.48 20.20
CA THR A 238 1.80 -1.58 20.58
C THR A 238 2.66 -1.99 19.38
N LYS A 239 2.20 -2.97 18.59
CA LYS A 239 2.92 -3.42 17.41
C LYS A 239 3.07 -2.31 16.36
N ILE A 240 2.04 -1.50 16.15
CA ILE A 240 2.12 -0.33 15.26
C ILE A 240 3.15 0.65 15.81
N ALA A 241 3.09 1.00 17.09
CA ALA A 241 3.95 2.00 17.71
C ALA A 241 5.45 1.66 17.57
N ILE A 242 5.84 0.41 17.83
CA ILE A 242 7.24 -0.02 17.80
C ILE A 242 7.76 -0.35 16.39
N PHE A 243 6.88 -0.48 15.40
CA PHE A 243 7.27 -0.93 14.07
C PHE A 243 8.29 0.03 13.42
N SER A 244 9.37 -0.52 12.87
CA SER A 244 10.36 0.18 12.05
C SER A 244 10.71 -0.67 10.82
N LEU A 245 11.15 -0.01 9.75
CA LEU A 245 11.70 -0.68 8.55
C LEU A 245 13.17 -1.08 8.71
N ASP A 246 13.87 -0.58 9.74
CA ASP A 246 15.29 -0.87 9.91
C ASP A 246 15.52 -2.25 10.53
N PRO A 247 16.19 -3.18 9.81
CA PRO A 247 16.40 -4.56 10.28
C PRO A 247 17.34 -4.65 11.50
N ALA A 248 18.04 -3.56 11.86
CA ALA A 248 18.89 -3.53 13.05
C ALA A 248 18.11 -3.68 14.36
N THR A 249 16.78 -3.49 14.34
CA THR A 249 15.93 -3.51 15.54
C THR A 249 15.15 -4.81 15.74
N SER A 250 15.11 -5.72 14.75
CA SER A 250 14.39 -6.99 14.85
C SER A 250 15.06 -8.04 15.74
N ASN A 251 16.30 -7.81 16.19
CA ASN A 251 17.06 -8.75 17.04
C ASN A 251 16.82 -8.58 18.55
N ALA A 252 15.87 -7.74 18.95
CA ALA A 252 15.58 -7.47 20.37
C ALA A 252 14.51 -8.38 20.98
N GLU A 253 14.39 -9.63 20.55
CA GLU A 253 13.44 -10.62 21.12
C GLU A 253 13.80 -11.09 22.56
N GLY A 254 14.65 -10.35 23.29
CA GLY A 254 15.09 -10.70 24.65
C GLY A 254 14.96 -9.59 25.71
N ALA A 255 14.37 -8.44 25.39
CA ALA A 255 14.24 -7.35 26.36
C ALA A 255 12.87 -7.38 27.06
N HIS A 256 12.86 -7.67 28.37
CA HIS A 256 11.68 -7.71 29.24
C HIS A 256 10.97 -6.35 29.45
N ASP A 257 11.34 -5.30 28.72
CA ASP A 257 10.94 -3.93 28.97
C ASP A 257 10.56 -3.22 27.66
N ALA A 258 9.25 -3.25 27.32
CA ALA A 258 8.71 -2.74 26.06
C ALA A 258 8.97 -1.24 25.83
N SER A 259 9.20 -0.46 26.90
CA SER A 259 9.54 0.96 26.79
C SER A 259 10.93 1.21 26.18
N LYS A 260 11.85 0.24 26.26
CA LYS A 260 13.20 0.33 25.67
C LYS A 260 13.26 -0.14 24.21
N THR A 261 12.16 -0.65 23.66
CA THR A 261 12.07 -1.21 22.31
C THR A 261 11.73 -0.17 21.25
N ILE A 262 11.40 1.07 21.64
CA ILE A 262 10.98 2.12 20.70
C ILE A 262 12.20 2.75 20.01
N SER A 263 12.40 2.40 18.75
CA SER A 263 13.44 2.97 17.89
C SER A 263 13.14 4.43 17.52
N SER A 264 14.18 5.23 17.28
CA SER A 264 14.07 6.58 16.69
C SER A 264 13.49 6.57 15.27
N THR A 265 13.49 5.42 14.59
CA THR A 265 12.89 5.25 13.26
C THR A 265 11.53 4.54 13.30
N SER A 266 10.96 4.37 14.49
CA SER A 266 9.65 3.75 14.67
C SER A 266 8.50 4.62 14.16
N VAL A 267 7.32 4.03 13.94
CA VAL A 267 6.09 4.77 13.64
C VAL A 267 5.79 5.81 14.72
N LEU A 268 6.02 5.49 15.99
CA LEU A 268 5.81 6.44 17.08
C LEU A 268 6.74 7.65 16.98
N ALA A 269 8.04 7.41 16.75
CA ALA A 269 9.01 8.48 16.59
C ALA A 269 8.66 9.37 15.38
N GLN A 270 8.28 8.76 14.26
CA GLN A 270 7.80 9.51 13.09
C GLN A 270 6.53 10.30 13.39
N ALA A 271 5.58 9.76 14.16
CA ALA A 271 4.37 10.52 14.54
C ALA A 271 4.74 11.80 15.30
N CYS A 272 5.68 11.73 16.25
CA CYS A 272 6.17 12.89 16.98
C CYS A 272 6.84 13.94 16.07
N GLU A 273 7.70 13.49 15.16
CA GLU A 273 8.38 14.37 14.20
C GLU A 273 7.40 15.06 13.25
N GLN A 274 6.44 14.30 12.71
CA GLN A 274 5.47 14.81 11.74
C GLN A 274 4.47 15.79 12.35
N LEU A 275 4.20 15.72 13.67
CA LEU A 275 3.41 16.76 14.34
C LEU A 275 4.02 18.16 14.22
N LEU A 276 5.35 18.23 14.20
CA LEU A 276 6.09 19.49 14.13
C LEU A 276 6.39 19.91 12.69
N MET A 277 6.60 18.93 11.80
CA MET A 277 7.11 19.18 10.44
C MET A 277 6.05 19.10 9.33
N GLU A 278 4.90 18.46 9.54
CA GLU A 278 3.92 18.25 8.46
C GLU A 278 3.07 19.51 8.23
N ASP A 279 3.23 20.13 7.06
CA ASP A 279 2.48 21.33 6.67
C ASP A 279 1.04 21.02 6.26
N HIS A 280 0.79 19.84 5.66
CA HIS A 280 -0.52 19.52 5.12
C HIS A 280 -1.53 19.18 6.22
N ALA A 281 -2.49 20.09 6.46
CA ALA A 281 -3.43 20.00 7.58
C ALA A 281 -4.15 18.65 7.72
N MET A 282 -4.59 18.04 6.61
CA MET A 282 -5.24 16.72 6.66
C MET A 282 -4.27 15.60 7.07
N VAL A 283 -3.01 15.64 6.63
CA VAL A 283 -2.02 14.62 6.96
C VAL A 283 -1.60 14.76 8.41
N ARG A 284 -1.36 15.99 8.88
CA ARG A 284 -1.09 16.28 10.28
C ARG A 284 -2.24 15.84 11.19
N ARG A 285 -3.50 16.06 10.77
CA ARG A 285 -4.67 15.56 11.50
C ARG A 285 -4.68 14.03 11.59
N ALA A 286 -4.40 13.32 10.50
CA ALA A 286 -4.35 11.85 10.52
C ALA A 286 -3.23 11.32 11.43
N TRP A 287 -2.07 11.98 11.48
CA TRP A 287 -1.01 11.68 12.45
C TRP A 287 -1.46 11.87 13.90
N ILE A 288 -2.15 12.97 14.21
CA ILE A 288 -2.69 13.23 15.55
C ILE A 288 -3.69 12.14 15.95
N GLU A 289 -4.60 11.78 15.05
CA GLU A 289 -5.61 10.74 15.31
C GLU A 289 -4.97 9.37 15.57
N LEU A 290 -3.96 8.99 14.78
CA LEU A 290 -3.18 7.78 15.04
C LEU A 290 -2.48 7.85 16.39
N LEU A 291 -1.75 8.95 16.67
CA LEU A 291 -1.01 9.12 17.93
C LEU A 291 -1.93 9.04 19.15
N ALA A 292 -3.13 9.61 19.07
CA ALA A 292 -4.12 9.55 20.15
C ALA A 292 -4.56 8.11 20.46
N ASN A 293 -4.59 7.22 19.45
CA ASN A 293 -4.79 5.79 19.69
C ASN A 293 -3.53 5.13 20.27
N LEU A 294 -2.35 5.46 19.74
CA LEU A 294 -1.08 4.90 20.23
C LEU A 294 -0.80 5.22 21.70
N LEU A 295 -1.16 6.42 22.17
CA LEU A 295 -0.99 6.83 23.56
C LEU A 295 -1.89 6.09 24.56
N GLN A 296 -2.85 5.29 24.10
CA GLN A 296 -3.74 4.53 24.99
C GLN A 296 -3.08 3.28 25.58
N VAL A 297 -1.94 2.84 25.05
CA VAL A 297 -1.20 1.69 25.59
C VAL A 297 -0.07 2.13 26.51
N GLU A 298 0.03 1.49 27.67
CA GLU A 298 0.95 1.83 28.76
C GLU A 298 2.42 1.95 28.31
N PRO A 299 3.01 1.02 27.52
CA PRO A 299 4.41 1.15 27.10
C PRO A 299 4.69 2.39 26.26
N VAL A 300 3.71 2.85 25.48
CA VAL A 300 3.84 4.07 24.67
C VAL A 300 3.69 5.29 25.55
N PHE A 301 2.70 5.30 26.43
CA PHE A 301 2.50 6.40 27.39
C PHE A 301 3.74 6.59 28.28
N ASP A 302 4.30 5.49 28.80
CA ASP A 302 5.50 5.50 29.62
C ASP A 302 6.71 6.06 28.88
N TYR A 303 6.89 5.70 27.60
CA TYR A 303 7.92 6.31 26.75
C TYR A 303 7.76 7.83 26.68
N PHE A 304 6.55 8.35 26.50
CA PHE A 304 6.32 9.80 26.46
C PHE A 304 6.57 10.51 27.79
N VAL A 305 6.19 9.90 28.91
CA VAL A 305 6.31 10.52 30.24
C VAL A 305 7.73 10.40 30.80
N SER A 306 8.42 9.29 30.51
CA SER A 306 9.75 8.97 31.03
C SER A 306 10.88 9.70 30.29
N THR A 307 10.62 10.28 29.11
CA THR A 307 11.60 11.09 28.37
C THR A 307 11.71 12.53 28.93
N ARG A 308 11.49 12.72 30.23
CA ARG A 308 11.70 14.00 30.96
C ARG A 308 12.97 13.98 31.80
#